data_AF-A0A7J9C8N5-F1
#
_entry.id   AF-A0A7J9C8N5-F1
#
_cell.length_a   1.000
_cell.length_b   1.000
_cell.length_c   1.000
_cell.angle_alpha   90.00
_cell.angle_beta   90.00
_cell.angle_gamma   90.00
#
_symmetry.space_group_name_H-M   'P 1'
#
loop_
_entity.id
_entity.type
_entity.pdbx_description
1 polymer ?
#
loop_
_entity_poly.entity_id
_entity_poly.type
_entity_poly.pdbx_seq_one_letter_code
_entity_poly.pdbx_strand_id
1 'polypeptide(L)'
;MKIWPHSYEFRLRVALGLGGDLMLTSRIRNMNTDGKPFTFAFAYHTYFSVSDISEVRVEGLGTLDYLDNLQNKERFTEQGDAITFDTEVST
;
A
#
# COMPACT_ATOMS: atom_id res chain seq x y z
N MET A 1 -25.63 -3.81 14.71
CA MET A 1 -24.40 -4.50 15.15
C MET A 1 -23.21 -3.67 14.67
N LYS A 2 -22.33 -3.18 15.55
CA LYS A 2 -21.10 -2.49 15.12
C LYS A 2 -20.05 -3.57 14.82
N ILE A 3 -19.70 -3.71 13.55
CA ILE A 3 -18.77 -4.75 13.05
C ILE A 3 -17.33 -4.47 13.52
N TRP A 4 -17.01 -3.20 13.83
CA TRP A 4 -15.71 -2.78 14.36
C TRP A 4 -15.92 -1.66 15.41
N PRO A 5 -16.03 -1.99 16.72
CA PRO A 5 -16.38 -1.03 17.76
C PRO A 5 -15.16 -0.35 18.40
N HIS A 6 -14.24 0.19 17.58
CA HIS A 6 -13.09 0.94 18.07
C HIS A 6 -13.25 2.43 17.77
N SER A 7 -12.98 3.26 18.77
CA SER A 7 -13.00 4.72 18.65
C SER A 7 -11.59 5.19 18.27
N TYR A 8 -11.47 5.93 17.18
CA TYR A 8 -10.18 6.43 16.70
C TYR A 8 -10.33 7.77 15.98
N GLU A 9 -9.23 8.54 15.95
CA GLU A 9 -9.08 9.69 15.07
C GLU A 9 -8.05 9.34 14.00
N PHE A 10 -8.39 9.54 12.73
CA PHE A 10 -7.46 9.48 11.62
C PHE A 10 -7.19 10.88 11.10
N ARG A 11 -5.91 11.24 10.97
CA ARG A 11 -5.47 12.51 10.40
C ARG A 11 -4.51 12.25 9.27
N LEU A 12 -4.88 12.73 8.07
CA LEU A 12 -4.01 12.77 6.92
C LEU A 12 -3.55 14.21 6.69
N ARG A 13 -2.23 14.42 6.62
CA ARG A 13 -1.63 15.66 6.15
C ARG A 13 -1.09 15.43 4.74
N VAL A 14 -1.46 16.32 3.84
CA VAL A 14 -0.99 16.35 2.46
C VAL A 14 -0.19 17.63 2.27
N ALA A 15 1.01 17.52 1.70
CA ALA A 15 1.84 18.67 1.35
C ALA A 15 2.42 18.49 -0.05
N LEU A 16 2.41 19.57 -0.82
CA LEU A 16 3.05 19.66 -2.12
C LEU A 16 4.35 20.46 -1.94
N GLY A 17 5.48 19.81 -2.22
CA GLY A 17 6.79 20.45 -2.24
C GLY A 17 6.95 21.35 -3.46
N LEU A 18 7.81 22.37 -3.35
CA LEU A 18 8.10 23.29 -4.46
C LEU A 18 8.73 22.58 -5.67
N GLY A 19 9.35 21.41 -5.46
CA GLY A 19 9.92 20.55 -6.51
C GLY A 19 8.92 19.57 -7.15
N GLY A 20 7.64 19.62 -6.77
CA GLY A 20 6.62 18.68 -7.25
C GLY A 20 6.45 17.43 -6.37
N ASP A 21 7.18 17.34 -5.25
CA ASP A 21 7.03 16.24 -4.30
C ASP A 21 5.65 16.21 -3.65
N LEU A 22 5.04 15.03 -3.56
CA LEU A 22 3.84 14.80 -2.78
C LEU A 22 4.21 14.10 -1.47
N MET A 23 4.01 14.79 -0.34
CA MET A 23 4.22 14.21 0.99
C MET A 23 2.89 13.88 1.66
N LEU A 24 2.73 12.63 2.08
CA LEU A 24 1.56 12.13 2.81
C LEU A 24 1.98 11.69 4.22
N THR A 25 1.45 12.35 5.25
CA THR A 25 1.67 11.96 6.65
C THR A 25 0.36 11.52 7.28
N SER A 26 0.24 10.21 7.55
CA SER A 26 -0.92 9.63 8.24
C SER A 26 -0.65 9.46 9.73
N ARG A 27 -1.64 9.78 10.56
CA ARG A 27 -1.61 9.57 12.00
C ARG A 27 -2.93 8.97 12.46
N ILE A 28 -2.85 7.88 13.21
CA ILE A 28 -4.00 7.27 13.91
C ILE A 28 -3.82 7.49 15.40
N ARG A 29 -4.88 7.93 16.07
CA ARG A 29 -4.94 8.06 17.52
C ARG A 29 -6.03 7.15 18.06
N ASN A 30 -5.68 6.33 19.05
CA ASN A 30 -6.65 5.56 19.80
C ASN A 30 -7.49 6.49 20.69
N MET A 31 -8.81 6.43 20.54
CA MET A 31 -9.79 7.25 21.26
C MET A 31 -10.73 6.37 22.10
N ASN A 32 -10.40 5.09 22.33
CA ASN A 32 -11.14 4.23 23.24
C ASN A 32 -11.08 4.82 24.66
N THR A 33 -12.24 5.02 25.28
CA THR A 33 -12.36 5.62 26.62
C THR A 33 -11.79 4.72 27.72
N ASP A 34 -11.73 3.41 27.47
CA ASP A 34 -11.13 2.41 28.37
C ASP A 34 -9.61 2.23 28.13
N GLY A 35 -9.03 2.99 27.20
CA GLY A 35 -7.60 2.95 26.87
C GLY A 35 -7.14 1.68 26.17
N LYS A 36 -8.04 0.73 25.84
CA LYS A 36 -7.63 -0.53 25.23
C LYS A 36 -7.07 -0.30 23.82
N PRO A 37 -5.90 -0.85 23.47
CA PRO A 37 -5.37 -0.79 22.12
C PRO A 37 -6.26 -1.57 21.15
N PHE A 38 -6.17 -1.24 19.86
CA PHE A 38 -6.74 -2.03 18.78
C PHE A 38 -5.74 -2.24 17.67
N THR A 39 -5.90 -3.34 16.94
CA THR A 39 -5.05 -3.70 15.80
C THR A 39 -5.71 -3.24 14.50
N PHE A 40 -4.90 -2.74 13.57
CA PHE A 40 -5.33 -2.36 12.23
C PHE A 40 -4.19 -2.59 11.24
N ALA A 41 -4.53 -2.72 9.97
CA ALA A 41 -3.59 -2.64 8.85
C ALA A 41 -3.85 -1.32 8.09
N PHE A 42 -2.81 -0.76 7.48
CA PHE A 42 -2.90 0.48 6.71
C PHE A 42 -1.95 0.40 5.51
N ALA A 43 -2.40 0.90 4.37
CA ALA A 43 -1.61 1.06 3.16
C ALA A 43 -2.12 2.26 2.36
N TYR A 44 -1.24 2.90 1.59
CA TYR A 44 -1.66 3.86 0.57
C TYR A 44 -1.88 3.12 -0.75
N HIS A 45 -3.07 3.30 -1.34
CA HIS A 45 -3.42 2.68 -2.61
C HIS A 45 -3.14 3.65 -3.77
N THR A 46 -1.87 4.03 -3.94
CA THR A 46 -1.46 5.01 -4.94
C THR A 46 -1.52 4.40 -6.35
N TYR A 47 -2.25 5.07 -7.25
CA TYR A 47 -2.28 4.73 -8.67
C TYR A 47 -1.32 5.65 -9.42
N PHE A 48 -0.24 5.08 -9.95
CA PHE A 48 0.70 5.82 -10.80
C PHE A 48 0.19 5.83 -12.24
N SER A 49 0.05 7.03 -12.80
CA SER A 49 -0.30 7.18 -14.22
C SER A 49 0.90 6.81 -15.07
N VAL A 50 0.73 5.83 -15.96
CA VAL A 50 1.72 5.38 -16.93
C VAL A 50 1.10 5.38 -18.33
N SER A 51 1.91 5.52 -19.37
CA SER A 51 1.41 5.58 -20.75
C SER A 51 1.10 4.20 -21.32
N ASP A 52 1.99 3.24 -21.11
CA ASP A 52 1.86 1.85 -21.55
C ASP A 52 2.43 0.94 -20.46
N ILE A 53 1.60 0.04 -19.93
CA ILE A 53 1.99 -0.87 -18.85
C ILE A 53 3.08 -1.86 -19.29
N SER A 54 3.14 -2.19 -20.58
CA SER A 54 4.11 -3.15 -21.11
C SER A 54 5.55 -2.63 -21.10
N GLU A 55 5.71 -1.30 -21.02
CA GLU A 55 7.01 -0.64 -20.89
C GLU A 55 7.40 -0.36 -19.43
N VAL A 56 6.53 -0.69 -18.46
CA VAL A 56 6.77 -0.41 -17.04
C VAL A 56 7.69 -1.45 -16.41
N ARG A 57 8.65 -0.94 -15.62
CA ARG A 57 9.57 -1.74 -14.81
C ARG A 57 9.55 -1.24 -13.37
N VAL A 58 9.33 -2.12 -12.41
CA VAL A 58 9.41 -1.81 -10.97
C VAL A 58 10.66 -2.45 -10.40
N GLU A 59 11.61 -1.62 -9.95
CA GLU A 59 12.91 -2.03 -9.43
C GLU A 59 12.98 -1.90 -7.90
N GLY A 60 14.03 -2.47 -7.29
CA GLY A 60 14.29 -2.36 -5.85
C GLY A 60 13.53 -3.37 -4.97
N LEU A 61 12.80 -4.31 -5.60
CA LEU A 61 12.09 -5.40 -4.93
C LEU A 61 12.80 -6.76 -5.03
N GLY A 62 13.92 -6.82 -5.76
CA GLY A 62 14.72 -8.04 -5.89
C GLY A 62 15.14 -8.60 -4.53
N THR A 63 15.15 -9.92 -4.41
CA THR A 63 15.48 -10.73 -3.22
C THR A 63 14.47 -10.68 -2.07
N LEU A 64 13.36 -9.94 -2.20
CA LEU A 64 12.33 -9.87 -1.17
C LEU A 64 11.37 -11.06 -1.26
N ASP A 65 10.98 -11.58 -0.10
CA ASP A 65 9.89 -12.54 0.02
C ASP A 65 8.53 -11.84 -0.17
N TYR A 66 7.64 -12.44 -0.96
CA TYR A 66 6.27 -11.98 -1.14
C TYR A 66 5.27 -13.14 -1.08
N LEU A 67 4.00 -12.79 -0.86
CA LEU A 67 2.87 -13.73 -0.93
C LEU A 67 2.08 -13.45 -2.20
N ASP A 68 1.99 -14.43 -3.09
CA ASP A 68 1.26 -14.27 -4.35
C ASP A 68 -0.24 -14.49 -4.12
N ASN A 69 -1.02 -13.41 -4.22
CA ASN A 69 -2.47 -13.47 -4.05
C ASN A 69 -3.18 -14.27 -5.16
N LEU A 70 -2.55 -14.45 -6.33
CA LEU A 70 -3.08 -15.28 -7.43
C LEU A 70 -2.79 -16.76 -7.22
N GLN A 71 -1.80 -17.10 -6.38
CA GLN A 71 -1.41 -18.47 -6.03
C GLN A 71 -1.69 -18.78 -4.56
N ASN A 72 -2.91 -18.50 -4.10
CA ASN A 72 -3.37 -18.82 -2.73
C ASN A 72 -2.48 -18.27 -1.59
N LYS A 73 -1.81 -17.14 -1.81
CA LYS A 73 -0.84 -16.55 -0.88
C LYS A 73 0.34 -17.48 -0.59
N GLU A 74 0.74 -18.29 -1.56
CA GLU A 74 2.01 -19.02 -1.50
C GLU A 74 3.18 -18.03 -1.47
N ARG A 75 4.24 -18.42 -0.76
CA ARG A 75 5.41 -17.59 -0.56
C ARG A 75 6.44 -17.83 -1.66
N PHE A 76 6.88 -16.75 -2.26
CA PHE A 76 7.96 -16.73 -3.26
C PHE A 76 9.00 -15.69 -2.86
N THR A 77 10.17 -15.77 -3.49
CA THR A 77 11.22 -14.75 -3.37
C THR A 77 11.43 -14.15 -4.75
N GLU A 78 11.37 -12.82 -4.87
CA GLU A 78 11.63 -12.12 -6.13
C GLU A 78 13.10 -12.33 -6.54
N GLN A 79 13.33 -12.82 -7.76
CA GLN A 79 14.67 -13.14 -8.27
C GLN A 79 15.13 -12.18 -9.38
N GLY A 80 14.21 -11.43 -9.98
CA GLY A 80 14.52 -10.47 -11.04
C GLY A 80 15.02 -9.13 -10.52
N ASP A 81 15.79 -8.43 -11.36
CA ASP A 81 16.21 -7.05 -11.11
C ASP A 81 15.03 -6.07 -11.16
N ALA A 82 13.99 -6.42 -11.92
CA ALA A 82 12.78 -5.64 -12.08
C ALA A 82 11.55 -6.55 -12.28
N ILE A 83 10.41 -6.11 -11.76
CA ILE A 83 9.09 -6.66 -12.09
C ILE A 83 8.60 -5.97 -13.36
N THR A 84 8.20 -6.77 -14.34
CA THR A 84 7.61 -6.34 -15.62
C THR A 84 6.18 -6.80 -15.74
N PHE A 85 5.43 -6.15 -16.64
CA PHE A 85 4.03 -6.47 -16.91
C PHE A 85 3.86 -6.68 -18.41
N ASP A 86 3.16 -7.73 -18.82
CA ASP A 86 2.98 -8.00 -20.25
C ASP A 86 1.76 -7.26 -20.81
N THR A 87 0.66 -7.22 -20.05
CA THR A 87 -0.62 -6.65 -20.50
C THR A 87 -1.44 -6.12 -19.32
N GLU A 88 -2.40 -5.26 -19.62
CA GLU A 88 -3.47 -4.94 -18.68
C GLU A 88 -4.44 -6.13 -18.56
N VAL A 89 -4.87 -6.42 -17.34
CA VAL A 89 -5.97 -7.37 -17.11
C VAL A 89 -7.27 -6.60 -17.29
N SER A 90 -8.04 -6.92 -18.32
CA SER A 90 -9.40 -6.39 -18.49
C SER A 90 -10.30 -6.91 -17.38
N THR A 91 -11.04 -5.99 -16.75
CA THR A 91 -12.12 -6.31 -15.79
C THR A 91 -13.41 -6.61 -16.52
#